data_AF-A0A423XIM0-F1
#
_entry.id   AF-A0A423XIM0-F1
#
_cell.length_a   1.000
_cell.length_b   1.000
_cell.length_c   1.000
_cell.angle_alpha   90.00
_cell.angle_beta   90.00
_cell.angle_gamma   90.00
#
_symmetry.space_group_name_H-M   'P 1'
#
loop_
_entity.id
_entity.type
_entity.pdbx_description
1 polymer ?
#
loop_
_entity_poly.entity_id
_entity_poly.type
_entity_poly.pdbx_seq_one_letter_code
_entity_poly.pdbx_strand_id
1 'polypeptide(L)'
;MIDTENPCVIYEAEDGPDSRHCSDIPIVMTHDGGGTCFAYYCLNPIGRAMYEIHNPHFYSGKPWPGGIPEMAQHYVTLIRKTVPRGRILLGGWSLGGLLSLEMARVLADDPDYTVIGIVMVDSISSIIFQQGSEVTNVRAVPYKQQFGPNTKPETIEGVERCFAEARTQVETYQLPSWDDAGGVGDANGTNGTENGETGSHVHASPSKSKCPPAVLLRATDAVPTEPGEVCFVDLTRQDRTLGWDQYRKDFFTDIVDIPGHHFNIFAWEHIDTVSEKLMAACTTLENLVTKTP
;
A
#
# COMPACT_ATOMS: atom_id res chain seq x y z
N MET A 1 4.18 17.19 18.59
CA MET A 1 3.16 16.19 18.95
C MET A 1 3.90 15.11 19.70
N ILE A 2 3.48 14.76 20.92
CA ILE A 2 4.02 13.54 21.54
C ILE A 2 3.37 12.39 20.76
N ASP A 3 4.21 11.58 20.13
CA ASP A 3 3.87 10.52 19.18
C ASP A 3 3.35 9.27 19.92
N THR A 4 2.29 9.40 20.72
CA THR A 4 1.81 8.31 21.59
C THR A 4 0.80 7.39 20.95
N GLU A 5 0.14 7.80 19.87
CA GLU A 5 -0.90 7.02 19.20
C GLU A 5 -0.55 6.85 17.72
N ASN A 6 0.08 5.70 17.41
CA ASN A 6 0.38 5.24 16.05
C ASN A 6 0.30 3.69 16.04
N PRO A 7 -0.60 3.06 15.27
CA PRO A 7 -1.61 3.69 14.42
C PRO A 7 -2.60 4.50 15.27
N CYS A 8 -3.11 5.58 14.72
CA CYS A 8 -4.22 6.33 15.32
C CYS A 8 -5.54 5.81 14.73
N VAL A 9 -6.67 6.22 15.30
CA VAL A 9 -8.02 5.93 14.78
C VAL A 9 -8.53 7.20 14.12
N ILE A 10 -8.91 7.13 12.85
CA ILE A 10 -9.56 8.24 12.14
C ILE A 10 -11.04 8.31 12.52
N TYR A 11 -11.73 7.18 12.44
CA TYR A 11 -13.14 7.03 12.81
C TYR A 11 -13.47 5.58 13.14
N GLU A 12 -14.56 5.38 13.88
CA GLU A 12 -15.08 4.07 14.24
C GLU A 12 -16.12 3.59 13.22
N ALA A 13 -16.53 2.33 13.32
CA ALA A 13 -17.44 1.73 12.34
C ALA A 13 -18.84 2.38 12.37
N GLU A 14 -19.30 2.78 13.55
CA GLU A 14 -20.58 3.45 13.80
C GLU A 14 -20.71 4.85 13.18
N ASP A 15 -19.59 5.48 12.82
CA ASP A 15 -19.59 6.78 12.14
C ASP A 15 -19.99 6.67 10.66
N GLY A 16 -20.09 5.43 10.16
CA GLY A 16 -20.48 5.10 8.78
C GLY A 16 -21.91 5.49 8.38
N PRO A 17 -22.24 5.34 7.08
CA PRO A 17 -23.53 5.78 6.53
C PRO A 17 -24.74 5.00 7.04
N ASP A 18 -24.57 3.75 7.48
CA ASP A 18 -25.60 2.96 8.16
C ASP A 18 -25.01 2.21 9.35
N SER A 19 -25.17 2.77 10.55
CA SER A 19 -24.66 2.19 11.81
C SER A 19 -25.23 0.82 12.17
N ARG A 20 -26.23 0.32 11.41
CA ARG A 20 -26.79 -1.03 11.56
C ARG A 20 -26.11 -2.07 10.68
N HIS A 21 -25.31 -1.63 9.71
CA HIS A 21 -24.62 -2.47 8.72
C HIS A 21 -23.13 -2.14 8.66
N CYS A 22 -22.48 -2.18 9.82
CA CYS A 22 -21.04 -2.00 9.96
C CYS A 22 -20.30 -3.34 9.79
N SER A 23 -19.05 -3.28 9.33
CA SER A 23 -18.13 -4.42 9.37
C SER A 23 -17.22 -4.34 10.59
N ASP A 24 -17.06 -5.46 11.29
CA ASP A 24 -16.10 -5.62 12.39
C ASP A 24 -14.65 -5.75 11.90
N ILE A 25 -14.41 -5.73 10.57
CA ILE A 25 -13.08 -5.88 9.98
C ILE A 25 -12.49 -4.48 9.73
N PRO A 26 -11.50 -4.04 10.53
CA PRO A 26 -10.90 -2.72 10.37
C PRO A 26 -10.02 -2.65 9.11
N ILE A 27 -9.80 -1.44 8.62
CA ILE A 27 -8.78 -1.14 7.62
C ILE A 27 -7.66 -0.28 8.23
N VAL A 28 -6.40 -0.62 7.93
CA VAL A 28 -5.23 0.15 8.32
C VAL A 28 -4.62 0.84 7.10
N MET A 29 -4.68 2.17 7.08
CA MET A 29 -4.24 3.04 5.99
C MET A 29 -2.83 3.60 6.25
N THR A 30 -1.86 3.25 5.42
CA THR A 30 -0.46 3.69 5.58
C THR A 30 -0.19 4.98 4.80
N HIS A 31 0.58 5.91 5.38
CA HIS A 31 0.94 7.18 4.74
C HIS A 31 1.50 7.04 3.31
N ASP A 32 1.36 8.11 2.52
CA ASP A 32 1.95 8.23 1.19
C ASP A 32 3.43 8.67 1.25
N GLY A 33 4.04 8.97 0.10
CA GLY A 33 5.43 9.44 0.03
C GLY A 33 5.73 10.70 0.85
N GLY A 34 4.71 11.51 1.15
CA GLY A 34 4.84 12.70 2.02
C GLY A 34 4.96 12.39 3.51
N GLY A 35 4.71 11.15 3.95
CA GLY A 35 4.86 10.74 5.34
C GLY A 35 3.70 11.15 6.27
N THR A 36 2.66 11.77 5.74
CA THR A 36 1.49 12.27 6.49
C THR A 36 0.23 11.47 6.17
N CYS A 37 -0.77 11.51 7.04
CA CYS A 37 -2.05 10.82 6.83
C CYS A 37 -3.25 11.76 6.69
N PHE A 38 -3.02 13.07 6.54
CA PHE A 38 -4.10 14.06 6.50
C PHE A 38 -5.15 13.76 5.41
N ALA A 39 -4.72 13.22 4.27
CA ALA A 39 -5.61 12.81 3.19
C ALA A 39 -6.73 11.86 3.65
N TYR A 40 -6.44 10.96 4.60
CA TYR A 40 -7.41 9.99 5.09
C TYR A 40 -8.44 10.61 6.04
N TYR A 41 -8.09 11.69 6.75
CA TYR A 41 -9.03 12.46 7.57
C TYR A 41 -10.06 13.23 6.74
N CYS A 42 -9.81 13.42 5.45
CA CYS A 42 -10.77 14.03 4.53
C CYS A 42 -11.85 13.05 4.05
N LEU A 43 -11.64 11.73 4.19
CA LEU A 43 -12.58 10.72 3.70
C LEU A 43 -13.83 10.65 4.58
N ASN A 44 -14.96 10.37 3.95
CA ASN A 44 -16.18 10.03 4.69
C ASN A 44 -16.00 8.66 5.37
N PRO A 45 -16.59 8.45 6.56
CA PRO A 45 -16.62 7.13 7.19
C PRO A 45 -17.23 6.05 6.29
N ILE A 46 -16.55 4.89 6.20
CA ILE A 46 -16.90 3.81 5.25
C ILE A 46 -17.54 2.58 5.92
N GLY A 47 -18.12 2.73 7.12
CA GLY A 47 -18.83 1.65 7.83
C GLY A 47 -17.93 0.55 8.41
N ARG A 48 -16.67 0.88 8.71
CA ARG A 48 -15.71 0.06 9.47
C ARG A 48 -14.69 0.98 10.14
N ALA A 49 -14.07 0.53 11.22
CA ALA A 49 -13.00 1.30 11.87
C ALA A 49 -11.83 1.50 10.89
N MET A 50 -11.35 2.74 10.80
CA MET A 50 -10.18 3.11 9.99
C MET A 50 -9.05 3.57 10.90
N TYR A 51 -7.94 2.85 10.84
CA TYR A 51 -6.69 3.24 11.47
C TYR A 51 -5.75 3.84 10.44
N GLU A 52 -4.84 4.70 10.87
CA GLU A 52 -3.79 5.26 10.03
C GLU A 52 -2.42 5.20 10.66
N ILE A 53 -1.42 4.96 9.81
CA ILE A 53 0.00 4.93 10.19
C ILE A 53 0.70 6.07 9.49
N HIS A 54 1.03 7.13 10.23
CA HIS A 54 1.95 8.18 9.77
C HIS A 54 3.41 7.75 9.96
N ASN A 55 4.33 8.40 9.24
CA ASN A 55 5.75 8.11 9.37
C ASN A 55 6.24 8.56 10.77
N PRO A 56 6.64 7.65 11.68
CA PRO A 56 7.12 8.02 13.01
C PRO A 56 8.45 8.79 12.96
N HIS A 57 9.18 8.70 11.84
CA HIS A 57 10.38 9.48 11.60
C HIS A 57 10.10 10.84 10.94
N PHE A 58 8.84 11.22 10.68
CA PHE A 58 8.47 12.45 9.96
C PHE A 58 9.17 13.70 10.50
N TYR A 59 9.12 13.96 11.81
CA TYR A 59 9.81 15.12 12.39
C TYR A 59 11.29 14.87 12.69
N SER A 60 11.66 13.64 13.05
CA SER A 60 13.03 13.33 13.46
C SER A 60 14.03 13.25 12.31
N GLY A 61 13.55 12.99 11.09
CA GLY A 61 14.39 12.75 9.92
C GLY A 61 15.32 11.55 10.03
N LYS A 62 15.03 10.62 10.95
CA LYS A 62 15.78 9.37 11.06
C LYS A 62 15.57 8.57 9.77
N PRO A 63 16.65 8.07 9.14
CA PRO A 63 16.53 7.28 7.94
C PRO A 63 15.91 5.91 8.26
N TRP A 64 15.50 5.21 7.21
CA TRP A 64 15.19 3.78 7.21
C TRP A 64 16.26 3.03 6.41
N PRO A 65 17.39 2.62 7.02
CA PRO A 65 18.47 1.94 6.32
C PRO A 65 18.06 0.68 5.55
N GLY A 66 17.06 -0.05 6.05
CA GLY A 66 16.47 -1.22 5.40
C GLY A 66 15.28 -0.88 4.50
N GLY A 67 15.01 0.40 4.25
CA GLY A 67 13.98 0.87 3.31
C GLY A 67 12.57 0.41 3.66
N ILE A 68 11.78 0.08 2.62
CA ILE A 68 10.38 -0.34 2.74
C ILE A 68 10.20 -1.59 3.65
N PRO A 69 11.03 -2.65 3.54
CA PRO A 69 10.96 -3.79 4.47
C PRO A 69 11.11 -3.42 5.94
N GLU A 70 12.06 -2.54 6.27
CA GLU A 70 12.25 -2.08 7.66
C GLU A 70 11.05 -1.27 8.16
N MET A 71 10.54 -0.36 7.33
CA MET A 71 9.32 0.41 7.63
C MET A 71 8.13 -0.52 7.90
N ALA A 72 7.89 -1.48 7.01
CA ALA A 72 6.79 -2.43 7.16
C ALA A 72 6.90 -3.27 8.45
N GLN A 73 8.10 -3.74 8.79
CA GLN A 73 8.33 -4.46 10.04
C GLN A 73 8.05 -3.60 11.29
N HIS A 74 8.42 -2.32 11.23
CA HIS A 74 8.10 -1.36 12.28
C HIS A 74 6.59 -1.13 12.37
N TYR A 75 5.91 -0.91 11.25
CA TYR A 75 4.46 -0.64 11.20
C TYR A 75 3.64 -1.82 11.67
N VAL A 76 4.04 -3.05 11.36
CA VAL A 76 3.42 -4.26 11.94
C VAL A 76 3.58 -4.29 13.47
N THR A 77 4.71 -3.82 14.01
CA THR A 77 4.88 -3.70 15.47
C THR A 77 3.93 -2.68 16.08
N LEU A 78 3.57 -1.63 15.33
CA LEU A 78 2.55 -0.66 15.73
C LEU A 78 1.15 -1.27 15.67
N ILE A 79 0.80 -1.96 14.57
CA ILE A 79 -0.48 -2.69 14.43
C ILE A 79 -0.72 -3.62 15.62
N ARG A 80 0.27 -4.45 15.98
CA ARG A 80 0.17 -5.41 17.09
C ARG A 80 -0.12 -4.78 18.45
N LYS A 81 0.14 -3.48 18.63
CA LYS A 81 -0.09 -2.76 19.89
C LYS A 81 -1.50 -2.16 19.99
N THR A 82 -2.11 -1.81 18.86
CA THR A 82 -3.29 -0.94 18.85
C THR A 82 -4.48 -1.54 18.10
N VAL A 83 -4.24 -2.20 16.97
CA VAL A 83 -5.31 -2.70 16.10
C VAL A 83 -5.85 -4.02 16.65
N PRO A 84 -7.19 -4.21 16.76
CA PRO A 84 -7.79 -5.45 17.21
C PRO A 84 -7.26 -6.67 16.44
N ARG A 85 -7.00 -7.75 17.16
CA ARG A 85 -6.56 -9.03 16.58
C ARG A 85 -7.64 -9.64 15.71
N GLY A 86 -7.24 -10.42 14.72
CA GLY A 86 -8.14 -11.13 13.81
C GLY A 86 -7.98 -10.67 12.37
N ARG A 87 -9.11 -10.64 11.65
CA ARG A 87 -9.13 -10.27 10.23
C ARG A 87 -8.97 -8.76 10.10
N ILE A 88 -8.07 -8.34 9.21
CA ILE A 88 -7.82 -6.93 8.90
C ILE A 88 -7.69 -6.73 7.40
N LEU A 89 -8.01 -5.51 6.96
CA LEU A 89 -7.64 -5.01 5.64
C LEU A 89 -6.43 -4.09 5.80
N LEU A 90 -5.53 -4.12 4.82
CA LEU A 90 -4.45 -3.14 4.70
C LEU A 90 -4.73 -2.23 3.51
N GLY A 91 -4.28 -0.99 3.56
CA GLY A 91 -4.38 -0.11 2.42
C GLY A 91 -3.49 1.11 2.51
N GLY A 92 -3.43 1.84 1.41
CA GLY A 92 -2.68 3.09 1.37
C GLY A 92 -2.64 3.69 -0.02
N TRP A 93 -2.42 5.00 -0.04
CA TRP A 93 -2.23 5.79 -1.25
C TRP A 93 -0.75 5.83 -1.63
N SER A 94 -0.46 5.67 -2.93
CA SER A 94 0.89 5.80 -3.48
C SER A 94 1.88 4.82 -2.81
N LEU A 95 2.94 5.32 -2.16
CA LEU A 95 3.86 4.51 -1.34
C LEU A 95 3.12 3.61 -0.32
N GLY A 96 1.99 4.08 0.23
CA GLY A 96 1.20 3.35 1.20
C GLY A 96 0.68 2.00 0.67
N GLY A 97 0.44 1.87 -0.64
CA GLY A 97 0.08 0.59 -1.27
C GLY A 97 1.24 -0.41 -1.28
N LEU A 98 2.46 0.06 -1.58
CA LEU A 98 3.68 -0.77 -1.51
C LEU A 98 3.96 -1.23 -0.08
N LEU A 99 3.86 -0.31 0.88
CA LEU A 99 4.00 -0.61 2.31
C LEU A 99 2.95 -1.62 2.77
N SER A 100 1.70 -1.50 2.32
CA SER A 100 0.63 -2.44 2.65
C SER A 100 0.92 -3.85 2.15
N LEU A 101 1.48 -3.97 0.94
CA LEU A 101 1.91 -5.26 0.39
C LEU A 101 3.06 -5.88 1.19
N GLU A 102 4.05 -5.08 1.58
CA GLU A 102 5.16 -5.54 2.41
C GLU A 102 4.69 -5.94 3.83
N MET A 103 3.81 -5.14 4.43
CA MET A 103 3.21 -5.44 5.74
C MET A 103 2.38 -6.73 5.69
N ALA A 104 1.64 -6.96 4.60
CA ALA A 104 0.95 -8.23 4.39
C ALA A 104 1.92 -9.40 4.34
N ARG A 105 3.10 -9.23 3.74
CA ARG A 105 4.13 -10.28 3.70
C ARG A 105 4.70 -10.56 5.09
N VAL A 106 4.93 -9.53 5.90
CA VAL A 106 5.39 -9.66 7.30
C VAL A 106 4.33 -10.37 8.15
N LEU A 107 3.04 -10.15 7.86
CA LEU A 107 1.91 -10.74 8.59
C LEU A 107 1.45 -12.12 8.06
N ALA A 108 2.04 -12.64 6.99
CA ALA A 108 1.53 -13.82 6.28
C ALA A 108 1.39 -15.08 7.17
N ASP A 109 2.29 -15.24 8.14
CA ASP A 109 2.30 -16.35 9.11
C ASP A 109 2.08 -15.87 10.56
N ASP A 110 1.49 -14.68 10.73
CA ASP A 110 1.18 -14.14 12.06
C ASP A 110 0.01 -14.92 12.70
N PRO A 111 0.13 -15.39 13.96
CA PRO A 111 -0.92 -16.16 14.61
C PRO A 111 -2.11 -15.31 15.09
N ASP A 112 -1.91 -13.99 15.26
CA ASP A 112 -2.90 -13.08 15.80
C ASP A 112 -3.66 -12.28 14.72
N TYR A 113 -3.12 -12.23 13.49
CA TYR A 113 -3.67 -11.43 12.40
C TYR A 113 -3.86 -12.22 11.11
N THR A 114 -4.92 -11.91 10.37
CA THR A 114 -5.13 -12.41 9.01
C THR A 114 -5.42 -11.23 8.09
N VAL A 115 -4.50 -10.94 7.17
CA VAL A 115 -4.73 -9.92 6.14
C VAL A 115 -5.63 -10.51 5.07
N ILE A 116 -6.90 -10.09 5.05
CA ILE A 116 -7.89 -10.64 4.11
C ILE A 116 -7.90 -9.96 2.75
N GLY A 117 -7.24 -8.80 2.63
CA GLY A 117 -7.11 -8.09 1.38
C GLY A 117 -6.36 -6.77 1.51
N ILE A 118 -5.98 -6.21 0.36
CA ILE A 118 -5.25 -4.95 0.25
C ILE A 118 -6.04 -3.97 -0.65
N VAL A 119 -6.24 -2.74 -0.19
CA VAL A 119 -6.73 -1.66 -1.05
C VAL A 119 -5.59 -0.70 -1.40
N MET A 120 -5.19 -0.71 -2.66
CA MET A 120 -4.19 0.23 -3.19
C MET A 120 -4.90 1.43 -3.79
N VAL A 121 -4.59 2.63 -3.31
CA VAL A 121 -5.12 3.87 -3.89
C VAL A 121 -4.02 4.46 -4.77
N ASP A 122 -4.25 4.45 -6.08
CA ASP A 122 -3.39 4.98 -7.13
C ASP A 122 -1.90 4.66 -6.94
N SER A 123 -1.61 3.42 -6.54
CA SER A 123 -0.26 2.95 -6.24
C SER A 123 0.33 2.31 -7.48
N ILE A 124 1.38 2.90 -8.04
CA ILE A 124 2.07 2.37 -9.22
C ILE A 124 3.08 1.29 -8.83
N SER A 125 3.33 0.33 -9.72
CA SER A 125 4.32 -0.73 -9.51
C SER A 125 5.74 -0.15 -9.42
N SER A 126 6.55 -0.59 -8.44
CA SER A 126 7.93 -0.13 -8.30
C SER A 126 8.87 -0.62 -9.40
N ILE A 127 8.50 -1.69 -10.12
CA ILE A 127 9.31 -2.31 -11.19
C ILE A 127 9.67 -1.30 -12.28
N ILE A 128 8.78 -0.35 -12.56
CA ILE A 128 8.96 0.66 -13.61
C ILE A 128 10.16 1.57 -13.33
N PHE A 129 10.53 1.75 -12.06
CA PHE A 129 11.67 2.57 -11.64
C PHE A 129 13.00 1.82 -11.75
N GLN A 130 12.96 0.49 -11.78
CA GLN A 130 14.17 -0.35 -11.83
C GLN A 130 14.63 -0.61 -13.25
N GLN A 131 13.73 -0.55 -14.23
CA GLN A 131 14.03 -0.92 -15.63
C GLN A 131 14.79 0.16 -16.40
N GLY A 132 15.04 1.33 -15.82
CA GLY A 132 15.67 2.46 -16.51
C GLY A 132 14.72 3.03 -17.56
N SER A 133 14.35 4.29 -17.42
CA SER A 133 13.38 4.95 -18.28
C SER A 133 13.94 5.19 -19.70
N GLU A 134 14.13 4.16 -20.53
CA GLU A 134 14.18 4.32 -21.99
C GLU A 134 12.76 4.47 -22.55
N VAL A 135 11.99 5.40 -21.98
CA VAL A 135 10.78 5.90 -22.64
C VAL A 135 11.26 6.97 -23.61
N THR A 136 11.47 6.57 -24.86
CA THR A 136 11.95 7.47 -25.92
C THR A 136 11.05 8.70 -26.05
N ASN A 137 11.65 9.88 -25.86
CA ASN A 137 11.11 11.25 -26.07
C ASN A 137 10.30 11.93 -24.96
N VAL A 138 10.20 11.39 -23.73
CA VAL A 138 9.50 12.09 -22.63
C VAL A 138 10.35 12.14 -21.37
N ARG A 139 10.49 13.33 -20.77
CA ARG A 139 11.26 13.52 -19.52
C ARG A 139 10.36 13.25 -18.32
N ALA A 140 10.70 12.24 -17.54
CA ALA A 140 10.01 11.97 -16.28
C ALA A 140 10.43 12.97 -15.18
N VAL A 141 9.46 13.59 -14.51
CA VAL A 141 9.69 14.64 -13.50
C VAL A 141 8.93 14.38 -12.20
N PRO A 142 9.48 14.81 -11.04
CA PRO A 142 8.76 14.74 -9.78
C PRO A 142 7.65 15.79 -9.77
N TYR A 143 6.53 15.48 -9.12
CA TYR A 143 5.53 16.48 -8.83
C TYR A 143 6.09 17.52 -7.86
N LYS A 144 5.87 18.80 -8.18
CA LYS A 144 6.21 19.91 -7.31
C LYS A 144 5.05 20.12 -6.33
N GLN A 145 5.26 19.74 -5.08
CA GLN A 145 4.27 19.88 -4.03
C GLN A 145 3.81 21.33 -3.90
N GLN A 146 2.50 21.52 -3.74
CA GLN A 146 1.90 22.83 -3.51
C GLN A 146 1.47 22.92 -2.05
N PHE A 147 2.01 23.91 -1.34
CA PHE A 147 1.70 24.13 0.07
C PHE A 147 0.84 25.38 0.22
N GLY A 148 -0.18 25.29 1.07
CA GLY A 148 -0.98 26.46 1.43
C GLY A 148 -0.13 27.52 2.15
N PRO A 149 -0.52 28.81 2.11
CA PRO A 149 0.26 29.91 2.66
C PRO A 149 0.50 29.83 4.17
N ASN A 150 -0.29 29.01 4.88
CA ASN A 150 -0.22 28.81 6.32
C ASN A 150 0.48 27.50 6.71
N THR A 151 1.06 26.78 5.75
CA THR A 151 1.80 25.55 6.04
C THR A 151 3.08 25.90 6.79
N LYS A 152 3.31 25.25 7.94
CA LYS A 152 4.50 25.50 8.75
C LYS A 152 5.77 25.10 7.99
N PRO A 153 6.88 25.86 8.08
CA PRO A 153 8.14 25.51 7.43
C PRO A 153 8.62 24.09 7.76
N GLU A 154 8.49 23.67 9.03
CA GLU A 154 8.93 22.34 9.48
C GLU A 154 8.08 21.22 8.85
N THR A 155 6.81 21.50 8.55
CA THR A 155 5.94 20.56 7.82
C THR A 155 6.36 20.46 6.36
N ILE A 156 6.68 21.59 5.71
CA ILE A 156 7.15 21.63 4.32
C ILE A 156 8.45 20.82 4.20
N GLU A 157 9.44 21.11 5.05
CA GLU A 157 10.72 20.40 5.08
C GLU A 157 10.54 18.90 5.35
N GLY A 158 9.64 18.54 6.27
CA GLY A 158 9.32 17.15 6.57
C GLY A 158 8.73 16.40 5.37
N VAL A 159 7.75 16.99 4.69
CA VAL A 159 7.11 16.40 3.51
C VAL A 159 8.10 16.26 2.35
N GLU A 160 8.87 17.31 2.04
CA GLU A 160 9.85 17.28 0.96
C GLU A 160 10.93 16.23 1.19
N ARG A 161 11.43 16.11 2.43
CA ARG A 161 12.39 15.08 2.81
C ARG A 161 11.78 13.67 2.69
N CYS A 162 10.56 13.45 3.19
CA CYS A 162 9.90 12.15 3.07
C CYS A 162 9.72 11.74 1.61
N PHE A 163 9.31 12.66 0.73
CA PHE A 163 9.20 12.36 -0.71
C PHE A 163 10.55 12.02 -1.35
N ALA A 164 11.64 12.67 -0.93
CA ALA A 164 12.98 12.37 -1.43
C ALA A 164 13.47 10.98 -0.96
N GLU A 165 13.24 10.65 0.30
CA GLU A 165 13.54 9.33 0.87
C GLU A 165 12.71 8.23 0.19
N ALA A 166 11.39 8.43 0.08
CA ALA A 166 10.47 7.51 -0.57
C ALA A 166 10.90 7.17 -2.00
N ARG A 167 11.31 8.17 -2.79
CA ARG A 167 11.80 7.95 -4.16
C ARG A 167 13.02 7.01 -4.18
N THR A 168 14.02 7.32 -3.34
CA THR A 168 15.25 6.53 -3.25
C THR A 168 14.97 5.09 -2.81
N GLN A 169 14.05 4.92 -1.88
CA GLN A 169 13.66 3.60 -1.37
C GLN A 169 12.90 2.79 -2.42
N VAL A 170 11.96 3.40 -3.15
CA VAL A 170 11.19 2.72 -4.20
C VAL A 170 12.09 2.25 -5.35
N GLU A 171 13.10 3.03 -5.72
CA GLU A 171 14.08 2.66 -6.77
C GLU A 171 14.87 1.38 -6.42
N THR A 172 15.10 1.13 -5.13
CA THR A 172 15.86 -0.03 -4.64
C THR A 172 14.99 -1.14 -4.04
N TYR A 173 13.67 -0.94 -4.02
CA TYR A 173 12.74 -1.83 -3.33
C TYR A 173 12.42 -3.09 -4.15
N GLN A 174 12.76 -4.25 -3.61
CA GLN A 174 12.37 -5.54 -4.16
C GLN A 174 10.99 -5.93 -3.63
N LEU A 175 10.04 -6.13 -4.55
CA LEU A 175 8.69 -6.58 -4.18
C LEU A 175 8.74 -7.98 -3.53
N PRO A 176 7.87 -8.26 -2.55
CA PRO A 176 7.91 -9.52 -1.81
C PRO A 176 7.52 -10.72 -2.70
N SER A 177 8.10 -11.88 -2.43
CA SER A 177 7.72 -13.14 -3.07
C SER A 177 6.66 -13.90 -2.24
N TRP A 178 5.86 -14.72 -2.93
CA TRP A 178 4.76 -15.50 -2.37
C TRP A 178 4.78 -16.94 -2.91
N ASP A 179 4.37 -17.91 -2.11
CA ASP A 179 4.41 -19.34 -2.47
C ASP A 179 3.37 -19.75 -3.52
N ASP A 180 2.39 -18.87 -3.77
CA ASP A 180 1.35 -19.04 -4.79
C ASP A 180 1.66 -18.30 -6.09
N ALA A 181 2.82 -17.64 -6.18
CA ALA A 181 3.35 -17.15 -7.44
C ALA A 181 3.75 -18.36 -8.30
N GLY A 182 2.89 -18.75 -9.23
CA GLY A 182 3.20 -19.77 -10.22
C GLY A 182 4.54 -19.46 -10.90
N GLY A 183 5.48 -20.41 -10.82
CA GLY A 183 6.86 -20.19 -11.22
C GLY A 183 7.02 -19.64 -12.63
N VAL A 184 7.62 -18.48 -12.73
CA VAL A 184 8.33 -18.02 -13.93
C VAL A 184 9.77 -17.76 -13.51
N GLY A 185 10.65 -18.71 -13.82
CA GLY A 185 12.09 -18.52 -13.84
C GLY A 185 12.87 -18.98 -12.61
N ASP A 186 13.14 -20.28 -12.51
CA ASP A 186 14.50 -20.77 -12.25
C ASP A 186 14.63 -22.22 -12.73
N ALA A 187 14.78 -22.36 -14.05
CA ALA A 187 15.36 -23.54 -14.64
C ALA A 187 16.88 -23.35 -14.68
N ASN A 188 17.55 -23.63 -13.57
CA ASN A 188 18.96 -23.99 -13.60
C ASN A 188 19.17 -25.21 -12.71
N GLY A 189 19.01 -26.37 -13.34
CA GLY A 189 19.38 -27.64 -12.75
C GLY A 189 20.89 -27.75 -12.63
N THR A 190 21.35 -28.15 -11.45
CA THR A 190 22.57 -28.93 -11.30
C THR A 190 22.30 -30.09 -10.35
N ASN A 191 22.53 -31.29 -10.88
CA ASN A 191 22.53 -32.56 -10.15
C ASN A 191 23.64 -32.60 -9.10
N GLY A 192 23.41 -33.27 -7.96
CA GLY A 192 24.46 -33.58 -6.99
C GLY A 192 24.04 -34.34 -5.73
N THR A 193 23.82 -35.65 -5.90
CA THR A 193 24.17 -36.77 -4.98
C THR A 193 23.59 -36.91 -3.56
N GLU A 194 23.10 -38.14 -3.31
CA GLU A 194 22.57 -38.74 -2.07
C GLU A 194 23.61 -38.88 -0.93
N ASN A 195 23.17 -38.78 0.33
CA ASN A 195 23.28 -39.83 1.37
C ASN A 195 22.87 -39.33 2.78
N GLY A 196 22.12 -40.16 3.53
CA GLY A 196 22.14 -40.16 5.01
C GLY A 196 20.77 -40.17 5.70
N GLU A 197 20.35 -41.34 6.19
CA GLU A 197 19.20 -41.57 7.09
C GLU A 197 19.39 -40.89 8.46
N THR A 198 18.30 -40.35 9.05
CA THR A 198 17.77 -40.64 10.41
C THR A 198 16.90 -39.49 10.95
N GLY A 199 15.78 -39.83 11.60
CA GLY A 199 15.10 -38.96 12.57
C GLY A 199 13.71 -38.46 12.16
N SER A 200 12.68 -39.19 12.56
CA SER A 200 11.29 -38.74 12.51
C SER A 200 11.03 -37.60 13.50
N HIS A 201 10.97 -36.38 13.01
CA HIS A 201 10.18 -35.31 13.63
C HIS A 201 9.19 -34.82 12.58
N VAL A 202 7.90 -35.04 12.85
CA VAL A 202 6.80 -34.47 12.06
C VAL A 202 6.82 -32.96 12.30
N HIS A 203 7.66 -32.26 11.55
CA HIS A 203 7.53 -30.82 11.39
C HIS A 203 6.28 -30.59 10.55
N ALA A 204 5.28 -29.93 11.13
CA ALA A 204 4.20 -29.34 10.36
C ALA A 204 4.84 -28.54 9.22
N SER A 205 4.48 -28.85 7.98
CA SER A 205 4.97 -28.09 6.83
C SER A 205 4.63 -26.61 7.06
N PRO A 206 5.56 -25.68 6.80
CA PRO A 206 5.24 -24.26 6.87
C PRO A 206 4.02 -24.00 5.97
N SER A 207 3.03 -23.28 6.50
CA SER A 207 1.91 -22.79 5.70
C SER A 207 2.48 -22.02 4.53
N LYS A 208 2.05 -22.35 3.31
CA LYS A 208 2.44 -21.58 2.12
C LYS A 208 1.87 -20.17 2.24
N SER A 209 2.74 -19.18 2.27
CA SER A 209 2.40 -17.76 2.27
C SER A 209 1.71 -17.38 0.96
N LYS A 210 0.43 -17.06 1.02
CA LYS A 210 -0.35 -16.61 -0.14
C LYS A 210 -0.48 -15.10 -0.14
N CYS A 211 -0.36 -14.48 -1.30
CA CYS A 211 -0.62 -13.06 -1.42
C CYS A 211 -2.11 -12.79 -1.19
N PRO A 212 -2.49 -11.84 -0.32
CA PRO A 212 -3.88 -11.45 -0.18
C PRO A 212 -4.44 -10.87 -1.48
N PRO A 213 -5.75 -11.04 -1.77
CA PRO A 213 -6.38 -10.37 -2.90
C PRO A 213 -6.28 -8.86 -2.76
N ALA A 214 -6.12 -8.16 -3.87
CA ALA A 214 -6.01 -6.70 -3.88
C ALA A 214 -7.09 -6.05 -4.75
N VAL A 215 -7.49 -4.83 -4.39
CA VAL A 215 -8.29 -3.93 -5.25
C VAL A 215 -7.48 -2.66 -5.48
N LEU A 216 -7.43 -2.20 -6.73
CA LEU A 216 -6.81 -0.92 -7.11
C LEU A 216 -7.89 0.14 -7.32
N LEU A 217 -7.83 1.25 -6.58
CA LEU A 217 -8.54 2.48 -6.92
C LEU A 217 -7.64 3.35 -7.78
N ARG A 218 -7.91 3.44 -9.08
CA ARG A 218 -7.04 4.08 -10.08
C ARG A 218 -7.54 5.47 -10.45
N ALA A 219 -6.70 6.49 -10.29
CA ALA A 219 -6.98 7.83 -10.79
C ALA A 219 -7.00 7.82 -12.33
N THR A 220 -7.99 8.47 -12.95
CA THR A 220 -8.14 8.44 -14.41
C THR A 220 -7.29 9.47 -15.12
N ASP A 221 -6.97 10.58 -14.46
CA ASP A 221 -6.35 11.72 -15.09
C ASP A 221 -4.83 11.69 -14.85
N ALA A 222 -4.07 12.21 -15.81
CA ALA A 222 -2.63 12.42 -15.63
C ALA A 222 -2.39 13.72 -14.85
N VAL A 223 -1.32 13.74 -14.07
CA VAL A 223 -0.83 14.94 -13.40
C VAL A 223 -0.41 15.97 -14.45
N PRO A 224 -0.93 17.22 -14.40
CA PRO A 224 -0.52 18.26 -15.35
C PRO A 224 0.98 18.56 -15.28
N THR A 225 1.65 18.54 -16.44
CA THR A 225 3.08 18.80 -16.61
C THR A 225 3.33 19.73 -17.81
N GLU A 226 4.55 20.27 -17.91
CA GLU A 226 4.98 21.04 -19.07
C GLU A 226 5.07 20.15 -20.33
N PRO A 227 4.95 20.73 -21.55
CA PRO A 227 5.09 19.96 -22.79
C PRO A 227 6.40 19.17 -22.87
N GLY A 228 6.32 17.87 -23.12
CA GLY A 228 7.47 16.96 -23.19
C GLY A 228 7.89 16.36 -21.84
N GLU A 229 7.19 16.68 -20.76
CA GLU A 229 7.38 16.10 -19.44
C GLU A 229 6.21 15.19 -19.05
N VAL A 230 6.48 14.17 -18.22
CA VAL A 230 5.48 13.29 -17.60
C VAL A 230 5.79 13.16 -16.12
N CYS A 231 4.77 13.16 -15.26
CA CYS A 231 5.00 12.91 -13.86
C CYS A 231 5.42 11.45 -13.64
N PHE A 232 6.33 11.18 -12.70
CA PHE A 232 6.79 9.82 -12.41
C PHE A 232 5.65 8.84 -12.11
N VAL A 233 4.58 9.31 -11.45
CA VAL A 233 3.39 8.51 -11.13
C VAL A 233 2.49 8.20 -12.33
N ASP A 234 2.79 8.78 -13.50
CA ASP A 234 2.01 8.60 -14.73
C ASP A 234 2.77 7.85 -15.83
N LEU A 235 3.97 7.35 -15.55
CA LEU A 235 4.76 6.54 -16.47
C LEU A 235 3.97 5.34 -17.03
N THR A 236 3.06 4.79 -16.23
CA THR A 236 2.17 3.68 -16.60
C THR A 236 0.69 4.05 -16.55
N ARG A 237 0.32 5.35 -16.56
CA ARG A 237 -1.08 5.78 -16.42
C ARG A 237 -2.03 5.16 -17.45
N GLN A 238 -1.53 4.91 -18.66
CA GLN A 238 -2.30 4.29 -19.75
C GLN A 238 -2.54 2.79 -19.55
N ASP A 239 -1.73 2.13 -18.72
CA ASP A 239 -1.93 0.75 -18.31
C ASP A 239 -2.98 0.70 -17.20
N ARG A 240 -4.01 -0.16 -17.36
CA ARG A 240 -5.05 -0.35 -16.36
C ARG A 240 -4.49 -0.87 -15.04
N THR A 241 -3.42 -1.65 -15.09
CA THR A 241 -2.79 -2.20 -13.89
C THR A 241 -1.69 -1.31 -13.32
N LEU A 242 -1.41 -0.15 -13.91
CA LEU A 242 -0.32 0.74 -13.50
C LEU A 242 1.04 0.03 -13.42
N GLY A 243 1.28 -0.97 -14.29
CA GLY A 243 2.51 -1.76 -14.34
C GLY A 243 2.57 -2.95 -13.37
N TRP A 244 1.50 -3.24 -12.62
CA TRP A 244 1.47 -4.36 -11.68
C TRP A 244 1.41 -5.74 -12.35
N ASP A 245 0.99 -5.83 -13.61
CA ASP A 245 1.04 -7.09 -14.38
C ASP A 245 2.47 -7.63 -14.53
N GLN A 246 3.49 -6.77 -14.42
CA GLN A 246 4.90 -7.19 -14.43
C GLN A 246 5.32 -7.90 -13.13
N TYR A 247 4.64 -7.60 -12.03
CA TYR A 247 4.89 -8.25 -10.74
C TYR A 247 4.14 -9.58 -10.65
N ARG A 248 2.83 -9.52 -10.90
CA ARG A 248 1.94 -10.68 -10.80
C ARG A 248 0.77 -10.49 -11.74
N LYS A 249 0.58 -11.47 -12.62
CA LYS A 249 -0.60 -11.52 -13.48
C LYS A 249 -1.85 -11.68 -12.62
N ASP A 250 -2.91 -10.95 -12.97
CA ASP A 250 -4.21 -10.98 -12.27
C ASP A 250 -4.06 -10.64 -10.77
N PHE A 251 -3.11 -9.76 -10.43
CA PHE A 251 -2.86 -9.35 -9.03
C PHE A 251 -4.09 -8.69 -8.38
N PHE A 252 -4.75 -7.81 -9.12
CA PHE A 252 -5.96 -7.14 -8.66
C PHE A 252 -7.20 -7.96 -8.98
N THR A 253 -7.99 -8.26 -7.96
CA THR A 253 -9.32 -8.88 -8.13
C THR A 253 -10.30 -7.89 -8.76
N ASP A 254 -10.11 -6.59 -8.51
CA ASP A 254 -10.85 -5.53 -9.17
C ASP A 254 -9.99 -4.27 -9.33
N ILE A 255 -10.27 -3.49 -10.38
CA ILE A 255 -9.64 -2.20 -10.64
C ILE A 255 -10.78 -1.20 -10.88
N VAL A 256 -10.92 -0.26 -9.96
CA VAL A 256 -12.01 0.71 -9.91
C VAL A 256 -11.46 2.09 -10.23
N ASP A 257 -12.03 2.74 -11.23
CA ASP A 257 -11.64 4.10 -11.60
C ASP A 257 -12.22 5.14 -10.62
N ILE A 258 -11.39 6.09 -10.21
CA ILE A 258 -11.73 7.22 -9.34
C ILE A 258 -11.34 8.54 -10.03
N PRO A 259 -12.05 9.65 -9.76
CA PRO A 259 -11.80 10.93 -10.42
C PRO A 259 -10.48 11.58 -9.99
N GLY A 260 -9.95 12.42 -10.87
CA GLY A 260 -8.74 13.20 -10.64
C GLY A 260 -7.45 12.51 -11.10
N HIS A 261 -6.34 13.16 -10.78
CA HIS A 261 -4.97 12.68 -10.93
C HIS A 261 -4.36 12.35 -9.57
N HIS A 262 -3.19 11.68 -9.56
CA HIS A 262 -2.54 11.15 -8.35
C HIS A 262 -2.57 12.09 -7.12
N PHE A 263 -2.21 13.36 -7.28
CA PHE A 263 -2.10 14.36 -6.20
C PHE A 263 -3.39 15.14 -5.86
N ASN A 264 -4.52 14.94 -6.54
CA ASN A 264 -5.78 15.61 -6.20
C ASN A 264 -6.93 14.64 -5.91
N ILE A 265 -6.69 13.32 -5.79
CA ILE A 265 -7.69 12.31 -5.43
C ILE A 265 -8.50 12.72 -4.19
N PHE A 266 -7.87 13.39 -3.23
CA PHE A 266 -8.49 13.85 -1.98
C PHE A 266 -8.96 15.31 -2.03
N ALA A 267 -9.12 15.89 -3.21
CA ALA A 267 -9.79 17.18 -3.38
C ALA A 267 -11.27 17.08 -2.98
N TRP A 268 -11.84 18.18 -2.49
CA TRP A 268 -13.21 18.23 -1.95
C TRP A 268 -14.26 17.65 -2.91
N GLU A 269 -14.12 17.94 -4.20
CA GLU A 269 -15.00 17.45 -5.27
C GLU A 269 -14.90 15.94 -5.55
N HIS A 270 -13.92 15.24 -4.96
CA HIS A 270 -13.67 13.81 -5.19
C HIS A 270 -13.94 12.95 -3.94
N ILE A 271 -13.96 13.55 -2.75
CA ILE A 271 -14.08 12.84 -1.46
C ILE A 271 -15.26 11.88 -1.42
N ASP A 272 -16.45 12.30 -1.82
CA ASP A 272 -17.64 11.44 -1.77
C ASP A 272 -17.48 10.20 -2.63
N THR A 273 -17.01 10.39 -3.88
CA THR A 273 -16.81 9.29 -4.83
C THR A 273 -15.68 8.36 -4.36
N VAL A 274 -14.56 8.91 -3.90
CA VAL A 274 -13.41 8.11 -3.44
C VAL A 274 -13.77 7.30 -2.20
N SER A 275 -14.49 7.90 -1.25
CA SER A 275 -14.97 7.21 -0.04
C SER A 275 -15.93 6.08 -0.40
N GLU A 276 -16.87 6.31 -1.32
CA GLU A 276 -17.80 5.28 -1.81
C GLU A 276 -17.04 4.13 -2.48
N LYS A 277 -16.06 4.43 -3.35
CA LYS A 277 -15.26 3.38 -4.02
C LYS A 277 -14.38 2.62 -3.05
N LEU A 278 -13.82 3.28 -2.04
CA LEU A 278 -13.04 2.62 -0.98
C LEU A 278 -13.93 1.69 -0.15
N MET A 279 -15.13 2.12 0.22
CA MET A 279 -16.12 1.29 0.91
C MET A 279 -16.48 0.04 0.09
N ALA A 280 -16.73 0.22 -1.22
CA ALA A 280 -17.04 -0.87 -2.13
C ALA A 280 -15.86 -1.85 -2.28
N ALA A 281 -14.63 -1.34 -2.41
CA ALA A 281 -13.41 -2.17 -2.49
C ALA A 281 -13.23 -3.04 -1.24
N CYS A 282 -13.40 -2.47 -0.04
CA CYS A 282 -13.35 -3.21 1.21
C CYS A 282 -14.41 -4.32 1.25
N THR A 283 -15.64 -3.99 0.83
CA THR A 283 -16.77 -4.94 0.76
C THR A 283 -16.50 -6.08 -0.22
N THR A 284 -15.89 -5.79 -1.38
CA THR A 284 -15.48 -6.81 -2.36
C THR A 284 -14.50 -7.79 -1.73
N LEU A 285 -13.45 -7.31 -1.06
CA LEU A 285 -12.44 -8.15 -0.43
C LEU A 285 -13.01 -9.01 0.71
N GLU A 286 -13.85 -8.43 1.55
CA GLU A 286 -14.53 -9.14 2.64
C GLU A 286 -15.43 -10.29 2.12
N ASN A 287 -16.13 -10.06 1.00
CA ASN A 287 -16.98 -11.05 0.36
C ASN A 287 -16.22 -12.22 -0.31
N LEU A 288 -14.93 -12.07 -0.62
CA LEU A 288 -14.12 -13.17 -1.16
C LEU A 288 -13.84 -14.22 -0.09
N VAL A 289 -13.65 -13.78 1.16
CA VAL A 289 -13.37 -14.68 2.28
C VAL A 289 -14.63 -15.43 2.71
N THR A 290 -15.80 -14.80 2.66
CA THR A 290 -17.08 -15.45 3.04
C THR A 290 -17.57 -16.49 2.02
N LYS A 291 -17.09 -16.43 0.78
CA LYS A 291 -17.45 -17.35 -0.32
C LYS A 291 -16.50 -18.54 -0.46
N THR A 292 -15.44 -18.63 0.35
CA THR A 292 -14.56 -19.79 0.36
C THR A 292 -15.21 -20.88 1.21
N PRO A 293 -15.55 -22.07 0.63
CA PRO A 293 -16.31 -23.12 1.31
C PRO A 293 -15.59 -23.74 2.51
#